data_AF-A0A838IHD2-F1
#
_entry.id   AF-A0A838IHD2-F1
#
_cell.length_a   1.000
_cell.length_b   1.000
_cell.length_c   1.000
_cell.angle_alpha   90.00
_cell.angle_beta   90.00
_cell.angle_gamma   90.00
#
_symmetry.space_group_name_H-M   'P 1'
#
loop_
_entity.id
_entity.type
_entity.pdbx_description
1 polymer ?
#
loop_
_entity_poly.entity_id
_entity_poly.type
_entity_poly.pdbx_seq_one_letter_code
_entity_poly.pdbx_strand_id
1 'polypeptide(L)'
;MPANRRWSYAALALAALVLFSPSLLASTHSQDVLIPVQGLLAGADGVAVEGPVAMHFSLFDADDATESVWSESQQVVVEAGLFTLHLGALEPLAAALFHHNGQLYLELRVGEDDAMERWPLGVTPFAAHAHFAGNAARLEGRSSAELRADATAYDNSGSGLTATTLPSALDEILARLAALEQQSAQALASVESRIEALESENAALVGQLEALELALATSMEATQEMIDAQAASIGALEELTAPMTRETIDEQDSIAFTNVNVHVRSGSATTHGTINGRGNLIVGYNALRPESDIIEEPANIRTGSHNLIVGDHHNYASYGGFVTGSENAIMAAFSSVNGGHRNTASGPFSSVSGGATNTAAASYSSVSGGSANTASGNYSSISGGSGNTASGSAAAVAGGQGGLATGNSSAVSGGYQNRATGAASAVSGGSTRTASGAFSWSGGEYTSAM
;
A
#
# COMPACT_ATOMS: atom_id res chain seq x y z
N MET A 1 -34.45 -61.20 -9.48
CA MET A 1 -33.70 -59.93 -9.65
C MET A 1 -32.41 -60.23 -10.38
N PRO A 2 -31.80 -59.28 -11.11
CA PRO A 2 -32.33 -58.22 -11.99
C PRO A 2 -32.05 -58.58 -13.49
N ALA A 3 -32.77 -58.15 -14.54
CA ALA A 3 -33.44 -56.90 -14.93
C ALA A 3 -32.51 -55.89 -15.67
N ASN A 4 -32.68 -55.79 -17.00
CA ASN A 4 -32.30 -54.64 -17.84
C ASN A 4 -33.27 -54.51 -19.06
N ARG A 5 -33.53 -53.28 -19.52
CA ARG A 5 -34.55 -52.86 -20.53
C ARG A 5 -34.01 -53.05 -21.98
N ARG A 6 -34.76 -53.41 -23.05
CA ARG A 6 -35.90 -52.74 -23.77
C ARG A 6 -35.58 -51.29 -24.22
N TRP A 7 -35.84 -50.76 -25.43
CA TRP A 7 -36.40 -51.18 -26.76
C TRP A 7 -36.20 -50.00 -27.77
N SER A 8 -36.49 -50.01 -29.09
CA SER A 8 -36.28 -50.96 -30.22
C SER A 8 -36.92 -50.45 -31.56
N TYR A 9 -36.19 -50.41 -32.70
CA TYR A 9 -36.65 -50.27 -34.12
C TYR A 9 -37.29 -48.91 -34.57
N ALA A 10 -37.48 -48.57 -35.87
CA ALA A 10 -36.77 -48.80 -37.16
C ALA A 10 -37.46 -48.01 -38.31
N ALA A 11 -36.73 -47.51 -39.33
CA ALA A 11 -37.17 -47.05 -40.67
C ALA A 11 -35.97 -46.47 -41.47
N LEU A 12 -35.85 -46.44 -42.80
CA LEU A 12 -36.48 -47.16 -43.92
C LEU A 12 -35.48 -47.15 -45.12
N ALA A 13 -35.60 -48.05 -46.09
CA ALA A 13 -34.81 -48.14 -47.34
C ALA A 13 -35.76 -47.99 -48.56
N LEU A 14 -35.41 -47.78 -49.84
CA LEU A 14 -34.25 -47.33 -50.64
C LEU A 14 -34.67 -47.60 -52.13
N ALA A 15 -34.25 -46.77 -53.11
CA ALA A 15 -34.18 -47.05 -54.57
C ALA A 15 -35.51 -47.21 -55.40
N ALA A 16 -35.54 -47.10 -56.75
CA ALA A 16 -34.76 -46.32 -57.75
C ALA A 16 -35.36 -46.51 -59.20
N LEU A 17 -34.91 -45.67 -60.15
CA LEU A 17 -34.72 -45.92 -61.61
C LEU A 17 -35.83 -45.72 -62.70
N VAL A 18 -35.73 -44.59 -63.43
CA VAL A 18 -35.60 -44.37 -64.92
C VAL A 18 -36.42 -45.19 -65.96
N LEU A 19 -37.15 -44.53 -66.89
CA LEU A 19 -36.96 -44.57 -68.38
C LEU A 19 -38.02 -43.80 -69.25
N PHE A 20 -37.51 -42.97 -70.17
CA PHE A 20 -37.94 -42.57 -71.54
C PHE A 20 -39.40 -42.23 -72.01
N SER A 21 -39.45 -41.18 -72.84
CA SER A 21 -40.50 -40.56 -73.71
C SER A 21 -41.09 -41.49 -74.82
N PRO A 22 -42.20 -41.17 -75.57
CA PRO A 22 -42.49 -39.85 -76.18
C PRO A 22 -43.94 -39.40 -76.54
N SER A 23 -44.00 -38.13 -77.00
CA SER A 23 -44.84 -37.53 -78.08
C SER A 23 -46.38 -37.53 -78.06
N LEU A 24 -46.91 -36.31 -78.22
CA LEU A 24 -48.09 -35.88 -78.99
C LEU A 24 -49.30 -36.83 -79.12
N LEU A 25 -50.43 -36.39 -78.56
CA LEU A 25 -51.67 -36.23 -79.33
C LEU A 25 -52.36 -34.94 -78.89
N ALA A 26 -52.63 -34.04 -79.83
CA ALA A 26 -53.45 -32.86 -79.59
C ALA A 26 -54.93 -33.25 -79.74
N SER A 27 -55.76 -32.91 -78.76
CA SER A 27 -57.21 -32.82 -78.92
C SER A 27 -57.63 -31.38 -78.68
N THR A 28 -57.91 -30.67 -79.77
CA THR A 28 -58.42 -29.30 -79.75
C THR A 28 -59.82 -29.29 -79.13
N HIS A 29 -59.92 -28.94 -77.85
CA HIS A 29 -61.14 -28.32 -77.34
C HIS A 29 -61.21 -26.93 -77.96
N SER A 30 -62.03 -26.75 -79.00
CA SER A 30 -62.56 -25.42 -79.30
C SER A 30 -63.47 -25.07 -78.12
N GLN A 31 -63.00 -24.19 -77.24
CA GLN A 31 -63.89 -23.56 -76.27
C GLN A 31 -64.77 -22.58 -77.04
N ASP A 32 -66.08 -22.77 -76.96
CA ASP A 32 -67.04 -21.87 -77.56
C ASP A 32 -66.93 -20.50 -76.89
N VAL A 33 -66.71 -19.45 -77.67
CA VAL A 33 -66.48 -18.10 -77.13
C VAL A 33 -67.81 -17.41 -76.92
N LEU A 34 -68.16 -17.16 -75.65
CA LEU A 34 -69.35 -16.39 -75.29
C LEU A 34 -68.98 -14.91 -75.07
N ILE A 35 -69.59 -14.00 -75.83
CA ILE A 35 -69.40 -12.55 -75.66
C ILE A 35 -70.65 -11.93 -75.03
N PRO A 36 -70.60 -11.41 -73.79
CA PRO A 36 -71.74 -10.71 -73.19
C PRO A 36 -72.00 -9.40 -73.93
N VAL A 37 -73.25 -9.19 -74.35
CA VAL A 37 -73.75 -7.94 -74.93
C VAL A 37 -74.91 -7.45 -74.08
N GLN A 38 -74.87 -6.18 -73.69
CA GLN A 38 -75.94 -5.49 -72.98
C GLN A 38 -76.24 -4.17 -73.68
N GLY A 39 -77.51 -3.75 -73.69
CA GLY A 39 -77.93 -2.54 -74.38
C GLY A 39 -79.24 -1.98 -73.85
N LEU A 40 -79.57 -0.77 -74.32
CA LEU A 40 -80.87 -0.13 -74.10
C LEU A 40 -81.55 0.03 -75.47
N LEU A 41 -82.75 -0.53 -75.60
CA LEU A 41 -83.62 -0.41 -76.76
C LEU A 41 -84.81 0.51 -76.44
N ALA A 42 -84.95 1.56 -77.24
CA ALA A 42 -86.08 2.47 -77.22
C ALA A 42 -86.73 2.53 -78.62
N GLY A 43 -88.04 2.74 -78.66
CA GLY A 43 -88.79 2.97 -79.89
C GLY A 43 -88.46 4.33 -80.53
N ALA A 44 -88.97 4.56 -81.73
CA ALA A 44 -88.74 5.79 -82.50
C ALA A 44 -89.27 7.08 -81.83
N ASP A 45 -90.14 6.94 -80.81
CA ASP A 45 -90.65 8.01 -79.95
C ASP A 45 -89.82 8.22 -78.66
N GLY A 46 -88.75 7.44 -78.46
CA GLY A 46 -87.89 7.46 -77.28
C GLY A 46 -88.46 6.70 -76.08
N VAL A 47 -89.60 6.01 -76.22
CA VAL A 47 -90.17 5.18 -75.15
C VAL A 47 -89.44 3.84 -75.09
N ALA A 48 -89.12 3.37 -73.89
CA ALA A 48 -88.43 2.12 -73.67
C ALA A 48 -89.27 0.92 -74.15
N VAL A 49 -88.65 -0.02 -74.87
CA VAL A 49 -89.32 -1.24 -75.37
C VAL A 49 -89.46 -2.26 -74.23
N GLU A 50 -90.60 -2.96 -74.18
CA GLU A 50 -90.87 -3.98 -73.15
C GLU A 50 -91.50 -5.23 -73.78
N GLY A 51 -90.94 -6.40 -73.46
CA GLY A 51 -91.37 -7.70 -73.97
C GLY A 51 -90.35 -8.42 -74.88
N PRO A 52 -90.74 -9.56 -75.47
CA PRO A 52 -89.87 -10.37 -76.33
C PRO A 52 -89.67 -9.77 -77.73
N VAL A 53 -88.41 -9.53 -78.10
CA VAL A 53 -87.99 -8.92 -79.37
C VAL A 53 -86.99 -9.83 -80.07
N ALA A 54 -87.17 -10.08 -81.37
CA ALA A 54 -86.20 -10.80 -82.18
C ALA A 54 -85.04 -9.87 -82.58
N MET A 55 -83.81 -10.25 -82.28
CA MET A 55 -82.59 -9.50 -82.59
C MET A 55 -81.65 -10.36 -83.43
N HIS A 56 -81.09 -9.76 -84.48
CA HIS A 56 -80.13 -10.37 -85.39
C HIS A 56 -78.77 -9.69 -85.19
N PHE A 57 -77.74 -10.49 -84.93
CA PHE A 57 -76.38 -10.02 -84.71
C PHE A 57 -75.47 -10.56 -85.80
N SER A 58 -74.60 -9.71 -86.35
CA SER A 58 -73.64 -10.08 -87.38
C SER A 58 -72.27 -9.49 -87.07
N LEU A 59 -71.22 -10.28 -87.28
CA LEU A 59 -69.83 -9.86 -87.17
C LEU A 59 -69.20 -9.68 -88.56
N PHE A 60 -68.40 -8.64 -88.71
CA PHE A 60 -67.68 -8.28 -89.93
C PHE A 60 -66.19 -8.08 -89.62
N ASP A 61 -65.31 -8.40 -90.58
CA ASP A 61 -63.86 -8.26 -90.51
C ASP A 61 -63.35 -6.87 -90.93
N ALA A 62 -64.18 -6.08 -91.61
CA ALA A 62 -63.99 -4.66 -91.87
C ALA A 62 -65.31 -3.89 -91.74
N ASP A 63 -65.21 -2.59 -91.45
CA ASP A 63 -66.37 -1.71 -91.25
C ASP A 63 -67.25 -1.60 -92.52
N ASP A 64 -66.63 -1.67 -93.70
CA ASP A 64 -67.25 -1.61 -95.03
C ASP A 64 -67.53 -2.99 -95.67
N ALA A 65 -67.30 -4.10 -94.94
CA ALA A 65 -67.49 -5.45 -95.48
C ALA A 65 -68.97 -5.76 -95.80
N THR A 66 -69.21 -6.38 -96.96
CA THR A 66 -70.56 -6.69 -97.46
C THR A 66 -71.10 -8.07 -97.05
N GLU A 67 -70.24 -8.98 -96.58
CA GLU A 67 -70.61 -10.30 -96.09
C GLU A 67 -70.18 -10.45 -94.63
N SER A 68 -71.04 -11.02 -93.79
CA SER A 68 -70.71 -11.27 -92.37
C SER A 68 -69.86 -12.53 -92.23
N VAL A 69 -68.80 -12.46 -91.42
CA VAL A 69 -67.94 -13.60 -91.09
C VAL A 69 -68.56 -14.54 -90.05
N TRP A 70 -69.58 -14.09 -89.32
CA TRP A 70 -70.43 -14.89 -88.43
C TRP A 70 -71.74 -14.13 -88.16
N SER A 71 -72.85 -14.84 -87.90
CA SER A 71 -74.13 -14.23 -87.52
C SER A 71 -75.00 -15.19 -86.71
N GLU A 72 -75.89 -14.64 -85.88
CA GLU A 72 -76.93 -15.40 -85.17
C GLU A 72 -78.20 -14.56 -84.95
N SER A 73 -79.34 -15.23 -84.71
CA SER A 73 -80.61 -14.61 -84.36
C SER A 73 -81.10 -15.09 -83.01
N GLN A 74 -81.32 -14.18 -82.05
CA GLN A 74 -81.84 -14.50 -80.72
C GLN A 74 -83.21 -13.87 -80.46
N GLN A 75 -84.06 -14.58 -79.69
CA GLN A 75 -85.29 -14.03 -79.12
C GLN A 75 -84.96 -13.47 -77.74
N VAL A 76 -84.94 -12.14 -77.62
CA VAL A 76 -84.39 -11.40 -76.47
C VAL A 76 -85.54 -10.75 -75.71
N VAL A 77 -85.67 -11.04 -74.42
CA VAL A 77 -86.63 -10.35 -73.55
C VAL A 77 -86.03 -9.01 -73.14
N VAL A 78 -86.73 -7.91 -73.47
CA VAL A 78 -86.35 -6.55 -73.10
C VAL A 78 -87.24 -6.10 -71.94
N GLU A 79 -86.63 -5.63 -70.85
CA GLU A 79 -87.36 -5.16 -69.65
C GLU A 79 -87.00 -3.69 -69.38
N ALA A 80 -88.01 -2.81 -69.37
CA ALA A 80 -87.82 -1.35 -69.27
C ALA A 80 -86.76 -0.79 -70.25
N GLY A 81 -86.70 -1.36 -71.47
CA GLY A 81 -85.72 -1.04 -72.50
C GLY A 81 -84.36 -1.74 -72.35
N LEU A 82 -83.99 -2.29 -71.18
CA LEU A 82 -82.69 -2.97 -71.05
C LEU A 82 -82.77 -4.42 -71.52
N PHE A 83 -81.68 -4.89 -72.13
CA PHE A 83 -81.45 -6.30 -72.42
C PHE A 83 -80.00 -6.71 -72.12
N THR A 84 -79.80 -8.00 -71.87
CA THR A 84 -78.47 -8.62 -71.73
C THR A 84 -78.52 -10.05 -72.26
N LEU A 85 -77.56 -10.41 -73.09
CA LEU A 85 -77.43 -11.73 -73.74
C LEU A 85 -75.96 -12.10 -73.93
N HIS A 86 -75.69 -13.30 -74.45
CA HIS A 86 -74.35 -13.70 -74.86
C HIS A 86 -74.36 -14.13 -76.33
N LEU A 87 -73.48 -13.52 -77.13
CA LEU A 87 -73.22 -13.94 -78.50
C LEU A 87 -72.44 -15.25 -78.51
N GLY A 88 -72.76 -16.13 -79.47
CA GLY A 88 -72.17 -17.47 -79.55
C GLY A 88 -72.92 -18.52 -78.74
N ALA A 89 -74.08 -18.18 -78.16
CA ALA A 89 -74.88 -19.07 -77.33
C ALA A 89 -75.82 -19.97 -78.13
N LEU A 90 -76.17 -19.60 -79.38
CA LEU A 90 -76.96 -20.43 -80.29
C LEU A 90 -76.12 -20.95 -81.45
N GLU A 91 -75.33 -20.08 -82.11
CA GLU A 91 -74.40 -20.47 -83.18
C GLU A 91 -72.94 -20.34 -82.69
N PRO A 92 -72.19 -21.45 -82.50
CA PRO A 92 -70.87 -21.42 -81.84
C PRO A 92 -69.87 -20.44 -82.48
N LEU A 93 -69.36 -19.52 -81.67
CA LEU A 93 -68.40 -18.51 -82.10
C LEU A 93 -66.96 -19.02 -81.91
N ALA A 94 -66.28 -19.32 -83.02
CA ALA A 94 -64.98 -19.96 -83.02
C ALA A 94 -63.84 -19.00 -82.60
N ALA A 95 -63.04 -19.38 -81.59
CA ALA A 95 -61.91 -18.58 -81.11
C ALA A 95 -60.86 -18.19 -82.19
N ALA A 96 -60.75 -18.99 -83.27
CA ALA A 96 -59.86 -18.70 -84.39
C ALA A 96 -60.21 -17.38 -85.13
N LEU A 97 -61.48 -16.95 -85.07
CA LEU A 97 -61.99 -15.78 -85.78
C LEU A 97 -61.37 -14.47 -85.23
N PHE A 98 -60.93 -14.46 -83.96
CA PHE A 98 -60.21 -13.36 -83.30
C PHE A 98 -58.69 -13.38 -83.52
N HIS A 99 -58.14 -14.47 -84.09
CA HIS A 99 -56.72 -14.59 -84.37
C HIS A 99 -56.38 -14.27 -85.84
N HIS A 100 -57.31 -14.57 -86.76
CA HIS A 100 -57.12 -14.34 -88.19
C HIS A 100 -57.54 -12.92 -88.63
N ASN A 101 -58.41 -12.25 -87.87
CA ASN A 101 -58.90 -10.90 -88.16
C ASN A 101 -58.35 -9.91 -87.12
N GLY A 102 -57.79 -8.78 -87.56
CA GLY A 102 -57.14 -7.81 -86.68
C GLY A 102 -58.09 -6.91 -85.88
N GLN A 103 -59.31 -6.72 -86.39
CA GLN A 103 -60.41 -6.02 -85.73
C GLN A 103 -61.71 -6.69 -86.20
N LEU A 104 -62.74 -6.70 -85.34
CA LEU A 104 -64.08 -7.15 -85.69
C LEU A 104 -65.10 -6.06 -85.37
N TYR A 105 -66.15 -5.98 -86.18
CA TYR A 105 -67.25 -5.02 -86.07
C TYR A 105 -68.56 -5.77 -85.85
N LEU A 106 -69.35 -5.33 -84.87
CA LEU A 106 -70.67 -5.88 -84.57
C LEU A 106 -71.77 -4.99 -85.16
N GLU A 107 -72.66 -5.60 -85.93
CA GLU A 107 -73.90 -5.02 -86.44
C GLU A 107 -75.09 -5.65 -85.71
N LEU A 108 -76.09 -4.84 -85.34
CA LEU A 108 -77.35 -5.28 -84.74
C LEU A 108 -78.52 -4.85 -85.63
N ARG A 109 -79.47 -5.75 -85.84
CA ARG A 109 -80.77 -5.47 -86.46
C ARG A 109 -81.90 -5.98 -85.58
N VAL A 110 -82.92 -5.16 -85.37
CA VAL A 110 -84.05 -5.47 -84.49
C VAL A 110 -85.29 -5.72 -85.35
N GLY A 111 -85.88 -6.90 -85.24
CA GLY A 111 -87.00 -7.31 -86.11
C GLY A 111 -86.64 -7.23 -87.61
N GLU A 112 -87.48 -6.53 -88.37
CA GLU A 112 -87.33 -6.26 -89.80
C GLU A 112 -86.82 -4.82 -90.08
N ASP A 113 -86.42 -4.08 -89.05
CA ASP A 113 -85.93 -2.69 -89.21
C ASP A 113 -84.57 -2.65 -89.95
N ASP A 114 -84.14 -1.44 -90.33
CA ASP A 114 -82.79 -1.24 -90.89
C ASP A 114 -81.71 -1.59 -89.86
N ALA A 115 -80.54 -2.02 -90.35
CA ALA A 115 -79.40 -2.33 -89.48
C ALA A 115 -78.90 -1.06 -88.75
N MET A 116 -78.57 -1.23 -87.47
CA MET A 116 -77.93 -0.18 -86.68
C MET A 116 -76.47 0.03 -87.11
N GLU A 117 -75.91 1.19 -86.76
CA GLU A 117 -74.50 1.52 -87.02
C GLU A 117 -73.56 0.47 -86.41
N ARG A 118 -72.52 0.10 -87.16
CA ARG A 118 -71.54 -0.91 -86.75
C ARG A 118 -70.64 -0.38 -85.65
N TRP A 119 -70.34 -1.22 -84.65
CA TRP A 119 -69.44 -0.84 -83.55
C TRP A 119 -68.25 -1.82 -83.44
N PRO A 120 -67.01 -1.33 -83.34
CA PRO A 120 -65.84 -2.19 -83.21
C PRO A 120 -65.83 -2.89 -81.84
N LEU A 121 -65.62 -4.21 -81.84
CA LEU A 121 -65.40 -4.97 -80.62
C LEU A 121 -64.06 -4.60 -79.98
N GLY A 122 -64.11 -3.99 -78.79
CA GLY A 122 -62.92 -3.65 -78.00
C GLY A 122 -62.36 -4.84 -77.25
N VAL A 123 -61.03 -4.96 -77.19
CA VAL A 123 -60.34 -5.97 -76.37
C VAL A 123 -60.37 -5.60 -74.87
N THR A 124 -60.58 -6.61 -74.01
CA THR A 124 -60.43 -6.41 -72.56
C THR A 124 -58.95 -6.50 -72.14
N PRO A 125 -58.54 -5.88 -71.01
CA PRO A 125 -57.12 -5.81 -70.63
C PRO A 125 -56.40 -7.16 -70.47
N PHE A 126 -57.13 -8.25 -70.19
CA PHE A 126 -56.55 -9.59 -70.07
C PHE A 126 -56.17 -10.22 -71.42
N ALA A 127 -56.79 -9.80 -72.52
CA ALA A 127 -56.49 -10.30 -73.87
C ALA A 127 -55.19 -9.70 -74.45
N ALA A 128 -54.82 -8.48 -74.06
CA ALA A 128 -53.62 -7.78 -74.55
C ALA A 128 -52.31 -8.52 -74.21
N HIS A 129 -52.28 -9.31 -73.13
CA HIS A 129 -51.09 -10.07 -72.74
C HIS A 129 -50.79 -11.28 -73.64
N ALA A 130 -51.77 -11.81 -74.38
CA ALA A 130 -51.56 -12.95 -75.27
C ALA A 130 -50.76 -12.58 -76.54
N HIS A 131 -50.87 -11.34 -77.01
CA HIS A 131 -50.22 -10.86 -78.24
C HIS A 131 -48.67 -10.86 -78.16
N PHE A 132 -48.10 -10.77 -76.95
CA PHE A 132 -46.64 -10.70 -76.76
C PHE A 132 -45.93 -12.05 -76.63
N ALA A 133 -46.66 -13.17 -76.50
CA ALA A 133 -46.06 -14.48 -76.27
C ALA A 133 -45.51 -15.16 -77.55
N GLY A 134 -45.96 -14.75 -78.75
CA GLY A 134 -45.71 -15.49 -80.00
C GLY A 134 -44.29 -15.39 -80.58
N ASN A 135 -43.46 -14.43 -80.17
CA ASN A 135 -42.21 -14.08 -80.87
C ASN A 135 -40.91 -14.24 -80.04
N ALA A 136 -40.94 -14.95 -78.91
CA ALA A 136 -39.81 -15.07 -77.98
C ALA A 136 -38.74 -16.10 -78.40
N ALA A 137 -38.18 -15.99 -79.62
CA ALA A 137 -37.06 -16.83 -80.07
C ALA A 137 -35.67 -16.19 -79.91
N ARG A 138 -35.60 -14.87 -79.65
CA ARG A 138 -34.34 -14.11 -79.44
C ARG A 138 -34.59 -13.00 -78.43
N LEU A 139 -33.64 -12.77 -77.51
CA LEU A 139 -33.61 -11.58 -76.65
C LEU A 139 -32.55 -10.63 -77.22
N GLU A 140 -32.96 -9.43 -77.64
CA GLU A 140 -32.09 -8.41 -78.26
C GLU A 140 -31.19 -8.93 -79.40
N GLY A 141 -31.70 -9.85 -80.21
CA GLY A 141 -31.03 -10.39 -81.40
C GLY A 141 -29.96 -11.45 -81.14
N ARG A 142 -29.45 -11.60 -79.91
CA ARG A 142 -28.38 -12.58 -79.57
C ARG A 142 -28.92 -14.01 -79.49
N SER A 143 -28.09 -14.98 -79.88
CA SER A 143 -28.36 -16.41 -79.78
C SER A 143 -28.01 -16.97 -78.39
N SER A 144 -28.53 -18.17 -78.08
CA SER A 144 -28.25 -18.90 -76.84
C SER A 144 -26.80 -19.42 -76.72
N ALA A 145 -26.01 -19.31 -77.79
CA ALA A 145 -24.56 -19.54 -77.79
C ALA A 145 -23.80 -18.26 -77.41
N GLU A 146 -24.18 -17.10 -77.96
CA GLU A 146 -23.52 -15.81 -77.69
C GLU A 146 -23.78 -15.29 -76.28
N LEU A 147 -24.93 -15.64 -75.69
CA LEU A 147 -25.24 -15.39 -74.27
C LEU A 147 -24.40 -16.25 -73.30
N ARG A 148 -23.87 -17.40 -73.74
CA ARG A 148 -22.95 -18.22 -72.92
C ARG A 148 -21.52 -17.68 -72.91
N ALA A 149 -21.12 -16.90 -73.91
CA ALA A 149 -19.78 -16.31 -73.99
C ALA A 149 -19.62 -15.05 -73.11
N ASP A 150 -20.64 -14.20 -73.01
CA ASP A 150 -20.59 -13.01 -72.13
C ASP A 150 -20.64 -13.36 -70.63
N ALA A 151 -21.20 -14.51 -70.27
CA ALA A 151 -21.18 -15.00 -68.89
C ALA A 151 -19.76 -15.29 -68.35
N THR A 152 -18.74 -15.21 -69.20
CA THR A 152 -17.31 -15.42 -68.88
C THR A 152 -16.45 -14.15 -68.91
N ALA A 153 -17.05 -12.96 -68.83
CA ALA A 153 -16.33 -11.69 -68.75
C ALA A 153 -16.88 -10.78 -67.63
N TYR A 154 -16.63 -11.14 -66.37
CA TYR A 154 -16.89 -10.25 -65.22
C TYR A 154 -15.62 -9.47 -64.89
N ASP A 155 -15.47 -8.25 -65.43
CA ASP A 155 -14.38 -7.34 -65.05
C ASP A 155 -14.67 -6.67 -63.71
N ASN A 156 -13.82 -6.94 -62.71
CA ASN A 156 -13.91 -6.36 -61.38
C ASN A 156 -12.60 -5.66 -60.94
N SER A 157 -11.72 -5.35 -61.90
CA SER A 157 -10.31 -4.95 -61.69
C SER A 157 -10.07 -3.82 -60.66
N GLY A 158 -11.08 -2.99 -60.35
CA GLY A 158 -11.02 -1.97 -59.29
C GLY A 158 -11.30 -2.47 -57.85
N SER A 159 -11.84 -3.67 -57.65
CA SER A 159 -12.10 -4.28 -56.33
C SER A 159 -10.95 -5.16 -55.83
N GLY A 160 -9.96 -5.40 -56.68
CA GLY A 160 -8.80 -6.25 -56.41
C GLY A 160 -9.13 -7.74 -56.32
N LEU A 161 -10.34 -8.17 -56.68
CA LEU A 161 -10.65 -9.58 -56.98
C LEU A 161 -9.94 -9.98 -58.31
N THR A 162 -9.86 -11.27 -58.61
CA THR A 162 -9.06 -11.82 -59.75
C THR A 162 -9.80 -12.85 -60.61
N ALA A 163 -11.02 -13.22 -60.22
CA ALA A 163 -11.89 -14.13 -60.94
C ALA A 163 -12.28 -13.68 -62.36
N THR A 164 -12.34 -14.63 -63.29
CA THR A 164 -12.74 -14.41 -64.70
C THR A 164 -14.21 -14.70 -64.99
N THR A 165 -14.95 -15.33 -64.06
CA THR A 165 -16.35 -15.71 -64.26
C THR A 165 -17.20 -15.37 -63.03
N LEU A 166 -18.50 -15.16 -63.21
CA LEU A 166 -19.41 -14.82 -62.10
C LEU A 166 -19.34 -15.80 -60.90
N PRO A 167 -19.33 -17.14 -61.11
CA PRO A 167 -19.20 -18.09 -60.00
C PRO A 167 -17.86 -17.99 -59.27
N SER A 168 -16.75 -17.84 -60.01
CA SER A 168 -15.43 -17.70 -59.38
C SER A 168 -15.28 -16.38 -58.61
N ALA A 169 -15.95 -15.31 -59.05
CA ALA A 169 -16.00 -14.04 -58.33
C ALA A 169 -16.82 -14.15 -57.04
N LEU A 170 -17.92 -14.92 -57.06
CA LEU A 170 -18.71 -15.22 -55.87
C LEU A 170 -17.91 -16.07 -54.86
N ASP A 171 -17.21 -17.10 -55.32
CA ASP A 171 -16.33 -17.92 -54.47
C ASP A 171 -15.18 -17.08 -53.85
N GLU A 172 -14.59 -16.16 -54.61
CA GLU A 172 -13.54 -15.25 -54.11
C GLU A 172 -14.08 -14.23 -53.10
N ILE A 173 -15.30 -13.69 -53.31
CA ILE A 173 -15.98 -12.83 -52.33
C ILE A 173 -16.29 -13.62 -51.05
N LEU A 174 -16.80 -14.85 -51.15
CA LEU A 174 -17.06 -15.71 -49.99
C LEU A 174 -15.77 -16.02 -49.23
N ALA A 175 -14.66 -16.30 -49.94
CA ALA A 175 -13.36 -16.52 -49.33
C ALA A 175 -12.83 -15.27 -48.61
N ARG A 176 -13.02 -14.07 -49.17
CA ARG A 176 -12.64 -12.80 -48.51
C ARG A 176 -13.51 -12.47 -47.32
N LEU A 177 -14.82 -12.74 -47.40
CA LEU A 177 -15.74 -12.54 -46.28
C LEU A 177 -15.32 -13.44 -45.11
N ALA A 178 -15.08 -14.72 -45.36
CA ALA A 178 -14.59 -15.67 -44.36
C ALA A 178 -13.22 -15.26 -43.78
N ALA A 179 -12.30 -14.74 -44.60
CA ALA A 179 -11.01 -14.22 -44.13
C ALA A 179 -11.17 -12.97 -43.24
N LEU A 180 -12.11 -12.07 -43.58
CA LEU A 180 -12.40 -10.88 -42.78
C LEU A 180 -13.10 -11.23 -41.45
N GLU A 181 -14.03 -12.19 -41.46
CA GLU A 181 -14.65 -12.75 -40.26
C GLU A 181 -13.61 -13.40 -39.36
N GLN A 182 -12.68 -14.18 -39.93
CA GLN A 182 -11.57 -14.78 -39.20
C GLN A 182 -10.62 -13.71 -38.61
N GLN A 183 -10.28 -12.67 -39.38
CA GLN A 183 -9.44 -11.56 -38.91
C GLN A 183 -10.13 -10.75 -37.81
N SER A 184 -11.44 -10.51 -37.93
CA SER A 184 -12.28 -9.87 -36.91
C SER A 184 -12.31 -10.69 -35.62
N ALA A 185 -12.53 -12.00 -35.70
CA ALA A 185 -12.52 -12.90 -34.55
C ALA A 185 -11.14 -12.97 -33.87
N GLN A 186 -10.04 -12.98 -34.64
CA GLN A 186 -8.68 -12.93 -34.11
C GLN A 186 -8.38 -11.59 -33.41
N ALA A 187 -8.84 -10.47 -33.97
CA ALA A 187 -8.70 -9.16 -33.35
C ALA A 187 -9.51 -9.05 -32.05
N LEU A 188 -10.74 -9.58 -32.03
CA LEU A 188 -11.59 -9.62 -30.83
C LEU A 188 -10.93 -10.44 -29.73
N ALA A 189 -10.51 -11.68 -30.01
CA ALA A 189 -9.82 -12.55 -29.04
C ALA A 189 -8.51 -11.93 -28.52
N SER A 190 -7.79 -11.18 -29.35
CA SER A 190 -6.60 -10.44 -28.91
C SER A 190 -6.92 -9.26 -27.99
N VAL A 191 -8.05 -8.58 -28.19
CA VAL A 191 -8.52 -7.50 -27.31
C VAL A 191 -9.04 -8.08 -25.99
N GLU A 192 -9.83 -9.15 -26.03
CA GLU A 192 -10.32 -9.88 -24.85
C GLU A 192 -9.16 -10.33 -23.96
N SER A 193 -8.15 -11.02 -24.53
CA SER A 193 -6.94 -11.44 -23.80
C SER A 193 -6.17 -10.27 -23.18
N ARG A 194 -6.16 -9.08 -23.83
CA ARG A 194 -5.54 -7.88 -23.27
C ARG A 194 -6.36 -7.25 -22.14
N ILE A 195 -7.69 -7.35 -22.20
CA ILE A 195 -8.59 -6.89 -21.12
C ILE A 195 -8.38 -7.80 -19.90
N GLU A 196 -8.44 -9.13 -20.07
CA GLU A 196 -8.19 -10.09 -18.98
C GLU A 196 -6.82 -9.88 -18.31
N ALA A 197 -5.77 -9.60 -19.10
CA ALA A 197 -4.44 -9.29 -18.58
C ALA A 197 -4.41 -7.99 -17.75
N LEU A 198 -5.07 -6.92 -18.23
CA LEU A 198 -5.17 -5.65 -17.52
C LEU A 198 -6.05 -5.74 -16.27
N GLU A 199 -7.13 -6.52 -16.29
CA GLU A 199 -7.96 -6.79 -15.12
C GLU A 199 -7.17 -7.54 -14.03
N SER A 200 -6.36 -8.53 -14.43
CA SER A 200 -5.43 -9.23 -13.53
C SER A 200 -4.34 -8.32 -12.95
N GLU A 201 -3.75 -7.44 -13.77
CA GLU A 201 -2.77 -6.44 -13.31
C GLU A 201 -3.39 -5.43 -12.33
N ASN A 202 -4.57 -4.90 -12.64
CA ASN A 202 -5.30 -3.99 -11.75
C ASN A 202 -5.67 -4.67 -10.42
N ALA A 203 -6.12 -5.92 -10.44
CA ALA A 203 -6.40 -6.68 -9.22
C ALA A 203 -5.14 -6.88 -8.35
N ALA A 204 -3.99 -7.14 -8.98
CA ALA A 204 -2.71 -7.24 -8.27
C ALA A 204 -2.25 -5.90 -7.66
N LEU A 205 -2.43 -4.78 -8.39
CA LEU A 205 -2.12 -3.44 -7.89
C LEU A 205 -3.02 -3.01 -6.72
N VAL A 206 -4.31 -3.33 -6.76
CA VAL A 206 -5.24 -3.10 -5.64
C VAL A 206 -4.77 -3.86 -4.39
N GLY A 207 -4.44 -5.15 -4.51
CA GLY A 207 -3.91 -5.93 -3.39
C GLY A 207 -2.57 -5.41 -2.84
N GLN A 208 -1.71 -4.83 -3.69
CA GLN A 208 -0.48 -4.17 -3.24
C GLN A 208 -0.76 -2.86 -2.46
N LEU A 209 -1.77 -2.08 -2.88
CA LEU A 209 -2.18 -0.87 -2.17
C LEU A 209 -2.78 -1.20 -0.81
N GLU A 210 -3.69 -2.16 -0.72
CA GLU A 210 -4.28 -2.63 0.55
C GLU A 210 -3.20 -3.11 1.53
N ALA A 211 -2.21 -3.87 1.05
CA ALA A 211 -1.08 -4.33 1.86
C ALA A 211 -0.18 -3.17 2.33
N LEU A 212 0.02 -2.15 1.50
CA LEU A 212 0.80 -0.96 1.85
C LEU A 212 0.07 -0.07 2.86
N GLU A 213 -1.24 0.12 2.71
CA GLU A 213 -2.07 0.86 3.67
C GLU A 213 -2.07 0.19 5.04
N LEU A 214 -2.21 -1.14 5.08
CA LEU A 214 -2.11 -1.90 6.33
C LEU A 214 -0.71 -1.76 6.97
N ALA A 215 0.36 -1.93 6.19
CA ALA A 215 1.73 -1.79 6.68
C ALA A 215 2.01 -0.37 7.20
N LEU A 216 1.48 0.66 6.54
CA LEU A 216 1.57 2.05 6.98
C LEU A 216 0.82 2.27 8.30
N ALA A 217 -0.41 1.76 8.42
CA ALA A 217 -1.20 1.86 9.65
C ALA A 217 -0.48 1.20 10.84
N THR A 218 0.02 -0.03 10.67
CA THR A 218 0.82 -0.72 11.70
C THR A 218 2.11 0.04 12.04
N SER A 219 2.78 0.64 11.04
CA SER A 219 3.97 1.45 11.29
C SER A 219 3.65 2.74 12.07
N MET A 220 2.51 3.38 11.78
CA MET A 220 2.07 4.59 12.49
C MET A 220 1.73 4.28 13.95
N GLU A 221 0.98 3.20 14.19
CA GLU A 221 0.64 2.73 15.54
C GLU A 221 1.91 2.43 16.36
N ALA A 222 2.85 1.66 15.80
CA ALA A 222 4.14 1.39 16.44
C ALA A 222 4.96 2.66 16.73
N THR A 223 4.95 3.66 15.83
CA THR A 223 5.62 4.94 16.11
C THR A 223 4.93 5.76 17.20
N GLN A 224 3.60 5.67 17.33
CA GLN A 224 2.86 6.34 18.41
C GLN A 224 3.18 5.70 19.77
N GLU A 225 3.20 4.36 19.85
CA GLU A 225 3.62 3.65 21.07
C GLU A 225 5.06 4.04 21.50
N MET A 226 5.98 4.19 20.53
CA MET A 226 7.34 4.66 20.81
C MET A 226 7.38 6.10 21.35
N ILE A 227 6.55 7.00 20.81
CA ILE A 227 6.44 8.40 21.27
C ILE A 227 5.88 8.43 22.70
N ASP A 228 4.83 7.67 22.98
CA ASP A 228 4.18 7.63 24.29
C ASP A 228 5.13 7.04 25.36
N ALA A 229 5.88 6.00 25.01
CA ALA A 229 6.92 5.42 25.86
C ALA A 229 8.08 6.41 26.14
N GLN A 230 8.51 7.19 25.13
CA GLN A 230 9.52 8.23 25.31
C GLN A 230 9.01 9.37 26.19
N ALA A 231 7.78 9.84 25.98
CA ALA A 231 7.15 10.88 26.79
C ALA A 231 7.04 10.46 28.27
N ALA A 232 6.64 9.21 28.53
CA ALA A 232 6.62 8.64 29.88
C ALA A 232 8.04 8.59 30.50
N SER A 233 9.07 8.20 29.73
CA SER A 233 10.45 8.18 30.21
C SER A 233 11.01 9.58 30.48
N ILE A 234 10.60 10.60 29.74
CA ILE A 234 11.00 12.00 29.95
C ILE A 234 10.34 12.53 31.23
N GLY A 235 9.02 12.36 31.38
CA GLY A 235 8.30 12.80 32.58
C GLY A 235 8.83 12.16 33.86
N ALA A 236 9.18 10.87 33.83
CA ALA A 236 9.81 10.18 34.96
C ALA A 236 11.22 10.74 35.28
N LEU A 237 11.99 11.17 34.27
CA LEU A 237 13.28 11.81 34.47
C LEU A 237 13.12 13.22 35.05
N GLU A 238 12.14 13.99 34.58
CA GLU A 238 11.80 15.32 35.10
C GLU A 238 11.39 15.24 36.58
N GLU A 239 10.57 14.27 36.98
CA GLU A 239 10.20 14.05 38.39
C GLU A 239 11.43 13.69 39.26
N LEU A 240 12.30 12.78 38.79
CA LEU A 240 13.51 12.39 39.50
C LEU A 240 14.56 13.50 39.60
N THR A 241 14.59 14.42 38.62
CA THR A 241 15.56 15.53 38.55
C THR A 241 15.02 16.85 39.09
N ALA A 242 13.72 16.97 39.37
CA ALA A 242 13.07 18.20 39.87
C ALA A 242 13.77 18.92 41.06
N PRO A 243 14.44 18.23 42.01
CA PRO A 243 15.19 18.91 43.07
C PRO A 243 16.53 19.53 42.64
N MET A 244 17.00 19.26 41.42
CA MET A 244 18.32 19.67 40.89
C MET A 244 18.17 20.71 39.78
N THR A 245 18.67 21.92 40.01
CA THR A 245 18.65 23.02 39.03
C THR A 245 20.06 23.40 38.60
N ARG A 246 20.21 23.87 37.35
CA ARG A 246 21.41 24.61 36.92
C ARG A 246 21.10 26.10 37.02
N GLU A 247 21.94 26.83 37.73
CA GLU A 247 21.78 28.26 37.98
C GLU A 247 23.15 28.95 38.06
N THR A 248 23.16 30.29 38.02
CA THR A 248 24.38 31.08 38.17
C THR A 248 24.44 31.63 39.59
N ILE A 249 25.46 31.23 40.34
CA ILE A 249 25.74 31.70 41.72
C ILE A 249 27.10 32.39 41.68
N ASP A 250 27.20 33.62 42.20
CA ASP A 250 28.44 34.41 42.23
C ASP A 250 29.19 34.46 40.87
N GLU A 251 28.43 34.71 39.80
CA GLU A 251 28.90 34.73 38.38
C GLU A 251 29.41 33.38 37.84
N GLN A 252 29.23 32.27 38.57
CA GLN A 252 29.67 30.92 38.18
C GLN A 252 28.50 29.97 37.90
N ASP A 253 28.67 29.14 36.86
CA ASP A 253 27.78 28.02 36.55
C ASP A 253 27.76 27.00 37.70
N SER A 254 26.58 26.81 38.29
CA SER A 254 26.37 26.01 39.49
C SER A 254 25.24 25.00 39.31
N ILE A 255 25.31 23.89 40.06
CA ILE A 255 24.21 22.95 40.23
C ILE A 255 23.71 23.06 41.67
N ALA A 256 22.46 23.46 41.84
CA ALA A 256 21.82 23.59 43.15
C ALA A 256 20.89 22.40 43.41
N PHE A 257 20.82 22.00 44.68
CA PHE A 257 19.95 20.93 45.17
C PHE A 257 19.01 21.52 46.22
N THR A 258 17.72 21.63 45.89
CA THR A 258 16.72 22.30 46.74
C THR A 258 15.84 21.29 47.46
N ASN A 259 15.64 21.48 48.77
CA ASN A 259 14.82 20.62 49.65
C ASN A 259 15.22 19.12 49.69
N VAL A 260 16.46 18.78 49.34
CA VAL A 260 16.99 17.40 49.37
C VAL A 260 18.41 17.32 49.94
N ASN A 261 18.81 16.13 50.40
CA ASN A 261 20.17 15.82 50.83
C ASN A 261 20.94 15.08 49.72
N VAL A 262 22.20 15.44 49.49
CA VAL A 262 23.08 14.71 48.57
C VAL A 262 23.78 13.55 49.31
N HIS A 263 23.45 12.31 48.96
CA HIS A 263 24.08 11.11 49.54
C HIS A 263 25.04 10.44 48.55
N VAL A 264 26.35 10.65 48.72
CA VAL A 264 27.38 9.92 47.96
C VAL A 264 27.65 8.57 48.62
N ARG A 265 27.15 7.48 48.03
CA ARG A 265 27.20 6.12 48.64
C ARG A 265 28.22 5.23 47.95
N SER A 266 28.90 4.39 48.71
CA SER A 266 29.89 3.40 48.21
C SER A 266 29.27 2.20 47.49
N GLY A 267 27.99 1.91 47.76
CA GLY A 267 27.30 0.69 47.33
C GLY A 267 27.41 -0.48 48.32
N SER A 268 28.19 -0.39 49.40
CA SER A 268 28.40 -1.49 50.37
C SER A 268 27.26 -1.68 51.40
N ALA A 269 26.08 -1.10 51.15
CA ALA A 269 24.89 -1.03 52.00
C ALA A 269 25.06 -0.39 53.41
N THR A 270 26.27 -0.30 53.96
CA THR A 270 26.56 0.28 55.29
C THR A 270 27.84 1.11 55.28
N THR A 271 27.93 2.10 56.17
CA THR A 271 29.12 2.98 56.29
C THR A 271 30.40 2.23 56.63
N HIS A 272 30.28 1.16 57.43
CA HIS A 272 31.38 0.30 57.91
C HIS A 272 31.54 -0.97 57.07
N GLY A 273 30.93 -1.03 55.88
CA GLY A 273 31.02 -2.18 54.98
C GLY A 273 32.38 -2.30 54.29
N THR A 274 32.48 -3.26 53.36
CA THR A 274 33.70 -3.46 52.54
C THR A 274 34.09 -2.17 51.81
N ILE A 275 35.30 -1.68 52.08
CA ILE A 275 35.89 -0.52 51.42
C ILE A 275 36.15 -0.81 49.93
N ASN A 276 35.90 0.16 49.06
CA ASN A 276 35.96 -0.06 47.60
C ASN A 276 36.37 1.19 46.78
N GLY A 277 36.93 2.22 47.41
CA GLY A 277 37.32 3.47 46.76
C GLY A 277 36.15 4.41 46.37
N ARG A 278 34.90 3.96 46.53
CA ARG A 278 33.68 4.70 46.13
C ARG A 278 32.96 5.29 47.33
N GLY A 279 32.01 6.19 47.07
CA GLY A 279 31.25 6.87 48.12
C GLY A 279 32.00 8.05 48.74
N ASN A 280 33.03 8.57 48.07
CA ASN A 280 33.82 9.72 48.52
C ASN A 280 33.35 11.00 47.80
N LEU A 281 33.36 12.13 48.50
CA LEU A 281 33.21 13.45 47.88
C LEU A 281 34.60 14.06 47.69
N ILE A 282 34.95 14.39 46.45
CA ILE A 282 36.26 14.95 46.08
C ILE A 282 36.04 16.35 45.50
N VAL A 283 36.75 17.34 46.05
CA VAL A 283 36.78 18.72 45.57
C VAL A 283 38.18 19.00 45.03
N GLY A 284 38.27 19.26 43.72
CA GLY A 284 39.52 19.22 42.96
C GLY A 284 39.78 17.85 42.33
N TYR A 285 40.98 17.63 41.80
CA TYR A 285 41.31 16.40 41.05
C TYR A 285 41.91 15.28 41.90
N ASN A 286 42.60 15.61 43.00
CA ASN A 286 43.37 14.66 43.80
C ASN A 286 44.27 13.76 42.93
N ALA A 287 45.28 14.34 42.27
CA ALA A 287 46.22 13.65 41.38
C ALA A 287 47.05 12.57 42.12
N LEU A 288 47.53 11.55 41.43
CA LEU A 288 48.40 10.51 42.01
C LEU A 288 49.80 11.08 42.31
N ARG A 289 50.40 10.67 43.43
CA ARG A 289 51.76 11.11 43.81
C ARG A 289 52.75 10.74 42.71
N PRO A 290 53.65 11.67 42.30
CA PRO A 290 54.72 11.36 41.35
C PRO A 290 55.57 10.19 41.85
N GLU A 291 56.04 9.34 40.94
CA GLU A 291 56.84 8.17 41.29
C GLU A 291 58.17 8.54 41.99
N SER A 292 58.69 9.75 41.71
CA SER A 292 59.86 10.34 42.38
C SER A 292 59.66 10.68 43.86
N ASP A 293 58.41 10.87 44.28
CA ASP A 293 58.04 11.41 45.59
C ASP A 293 57.56 10.29 46.54
N ILE A 294 57.56 9.05 46.04
CA ILE A 294 57.27 7.84 46.79
C ILE A 294 58.48 7.48 47.65
N ILE A 295 58.36 7.73 48.95
CA ILE A 295 59.35 7.31 49.95
C ILE A 295 59.00 5.98 50.65
N GLU A 296 57.73 5.56 50.61
CA GLU A 296 57.26 4.24 51.09
C GLU A 296 56.08 3.73 50.24
N GLU A 297 56.03 2.41 50.00
CA GLU A 297 54.97 1.73 49.23
C GLU A 297 53.96 1.02 50.16
N PRO A 298 52.65 0.95 49.82
CA PRO A 298 52.04 1.41 48.58
C PRO A 298 51.83 2.93 48.53
N ALA A 299 52.32 3.56 47.47
CA ALA A 299 52.41 5.00 47.28
C ALA A 299 51.08 5.76 47.29
N ASN A 300 50.05 5.16 46.69
CA ASN A 300 48.81 5.82 46.29
C ASN A 300 47.59 5.02 46.78
N ILE A 301 47.43 4.92 48.10
CA ILE A 301 46.32 4.17 48.71
C ILE A 301 45.03 4.99 48.64
N ARG A 302 44.09 4.57 47.79
CA ARG A 302 42.78 5.23 47.59
C ARG A 302 41.60 4.25 47.69
N THR A 303 41.76 3.24 48.53
CA THR A 303 40.77 2.17 48.74
C THR A 303 39.63 2.58 49.66
N GLY A 304 39.78 3.67 50.41
CA GLY A 304 38.78 4.16 51.36
C GLY A 304 37.46 4.65 50.74
N SER A 305 36.41 4.69 51.56
CA SER A 305 35.03 5.03 51.17
C SER A 305 34.39 5.98 52.18
N HIS A 306 33.36 6.75 51.82
CA HIS A 306 32.68 7.68 52.75
C HIS A 306 33.60 8.79 53.33
N ASN A 307 34.57 9.26 52.55
CA ASN A 307 35.48 10.33 52.93
C ASN A 307 35.17 11.65 52.19
N LEU A 308 35.56 12.78 52.79
CA LEU A 308 35.61 14.09 52.13
C LEU A 308 37.08 14.46 51.87
N ILE A 309 37.42 14.69 50.60
CA ILE A 309 38.77 15.01 50.11
C ILE A 309 38.76 16.40 49.45
N VAL A 310 39.62 17.32 49.89
CA VAL A 310 39.70 18.68 49.33
C VAL A 310 41.16 19.11 49.11
N GLY A 311 41.62 19.07 47.87
CA GLY A 311 43.01 19.35 47.52
C GLY A 311 43.64 18.20 46.74
N ASP A 312 44.92 17.94 46.99
CA ASP A 312 45.75 17.19 46.05
C ASP A 312 46.65 16.12 46.67
N HIS A 313 46.97 15.08 45.91
CA HIS A 313 47.90 14.01 46.28
C HIS A 313 47.57 13.24 47.59
N HIS A 314 46.30 13.23 47.99
CA HIS A 314 45.81 12.57 49.19
C HIS A 314 45.66 11.05 49.05
N ASN A 315 45.93 10.37 50.17
CA ASN A 315 45.71 8.94 50.37
C ASN A 315 44.63 8.70 51.44
N TYR A 316 43.78 7.71 51.22
CA TYR A 316 42.71 7.29 52.13
C TYR A 316 42.48 5.77 52.02
N ALA A 317 42.57 5.08 53.16
CA ALA A 317 42.55 3.60 53.21
C ALA A 317 41.34 3.02 53.97
N SER A 318 40.50 3.87 54.57
CA SER A 318 39.38 3.47 55.43
C SER A 318 38.15 4.37 55.19
N TYR A 319 37.30 4.57 56.19
CA TYR A 319 36.03 5.28 56.02
C TYR A 319 35.74 6.35 57.06
N GLY A 320 34.84 7.27 56.70
CA GLY A 320 34.37 8.35 57.57
C GLY A 320 35.42 9.41 57.88
N GLY A 321 36.45 9.53 57.05
CA GLY A 321 37.56 10.46 57.24
C GLY A 321 37.43 11.77 56.47
N PHE A 322 38.24 12.73 56.88
CA PHE A 322 38.32 14.07 56.28
C PHE A 322 39.78 14.39 55.99
N VAL A 323 40.11 14.77 54.76
CA VAL A 323 41.49 15.09 54.36
C VAL A 323 41.52 16.27 53.42
N THR A 324 42.32 17.29 53.75
CA THR A 324 42.50 18.47 52.91
C THR A 324 43.97 18.88 52.78
N GLY A 325 44.29 19.76 51.83
CA GLY A 325 45.64 20.33 51.65
C GLY A 325 46.43 19.65 50.52
N SER A 326 47.64 19.15 50.84
CA SER A 326 48.52 18.48 49.87
C SER A 326 49.18 17.25 50.50
N GLU A 327 49.22 16.12 49.79
CA GLU A 327 49.99 14.93 50.18
C GLU A 327 49.68 14.32 51.57
N ASN A 328 48.53 14.67 52.15
CA ASN A 328 48.11 14.13 53.44
C ASN A 328 47.48 12.73 53.31
N ALA A 329 47.47 11.96 54.41
CA ALA A 329 47.01 10.57 54.46
C ALA A 329 46.08 10.28 55.65
N ILE A 330 44.92 9.66 55.40
CA ILE A 330 43.95 9.20 56.41
C ILE A 330 43.74 7.68 56.31
N MET A 331 44.47 6.91 57.11
CA MET A 331 44.62 5.45 56.92
C MET A 331 43.66 4.60 57.76
N ALA A 332 42.92 5.19 58.71
CA ALA A 332 42.04 4.45 59.62
C ALA A 332 40.64 5.07 59.74
N ALA A 333 39.70 4.29 60.30
CA ALA A 333 38.32 4.71 60.46
C ALA A 333 38.22 6.00 61.29
N PHE A 334 37.45 6.97 60.78
CA PHE A 334 37.22 8.27 61.40
C PHE A 334 38.49 9.09 61.68
N SER A 335 39.57 8.84 60.93
CA SER A 335 40.79 9.64 61.01
C SER A 335 40.65 10.94 60.20
N SER A 336 41.27 12.03 60.65
CA SER A 336 41.20 13.33 59.99
C SER A 336 42.54 14.04 59.85
N VAL A 337 42.71 14.75 58.73
CA VAL A 337 43.77 15.73 58.51
C VAL A 337 43.15 17.01 57.96
N ASN A 338 43.10 18.05 58.79
CA ASN A 338 42.37 19.28 58.46
C ASN A 338 43.12 20.25 57.53
N GLY A 339 44.36 19.92 57.13
CA GLY A 339 45.15 20.68 56.18
C GLY A 339 46.66 20.40 56.27
N GLY A 340 47.46 21.28 55.68
CA GLY A 340 48.92 21.19 55.68
C GLY A 340 49.48 20.25 54.61
N HIS A 341 50.70 19.76 54.81
CA HIS A 341 51.46 18.98 53.81
C HIS A 341 52.12 17.72 54.41
N ARG A 342 51.96 16.55 53.76
CA ARG A 342 52.56 15.27 54.17
C ARG A 342 52.22 14.80 55.62
N ASN A 343 51.10 15.23 56.16
CA ASN A 343 50.58 14.79 57.45
C ASN A 343 49.84 13.45 57.34
N THR A 344 49.98 12.57 58.34
CA THR A 344 49.39 11.23 58.36
C THR A 344 48.59 11.00 59.64
N ALA A 345 47.31 10.68 59.50
CA ALA A 345 46.46 10.19 60.58
C ALA A 345 46.14 8.70 60.30
N SER A 346 46.79 7.78 61.02
CA SER A 346 46.70 6.33 60.78
C SER A 346 46.15 5.51 61.95
N GLY A 347 45.86 6.15 63.09
CA GLY A 347 45.10 5.54 64.17
C GLY A 347 43.57 5.72 64.02
N PRO A 348 42.72 4.78 64.48
CA PRO A 348 41.28 5.00 64.56
C PRO A 348 40.96 6.25 65.40
N PHE A 349 40.07 7.12 64.90
CA PHE A 349 39.76 8.41 65.54
C PHE A 349 40.98 9.33 65.76
N SER A 350 42.10 9.12 65.06
CA SER A 350 43.27 9.99 65.14
C SER A 350 43.06 11.28 64.33
N SER A 351 43.73 12.36 64.75
CA SER A 351 43.58 13.66 64.07
C SER A 351 44.89 14.43 63.95
N VAL A 352 45.10 15.09 62.81
CA VAL A 352 46.14 16.10 62.61
C VAL A 352 45.49 17.40 62.14
N SER A 353 45.58 18.46 62.94
CA SER A 353 44.91 19.73 62.59
C SER A 353 45.64 20.52 61.48
N GLY A 354 46.91 20.22 61.22
CA GLY A 354 47.67 20.83 60.12
C GLY A 354 49.18 20.71 60.30
N GLY A 355 49.93 21.67 59.77
CA GLY A 355 51.39 21.68 59.79
C GLY A 355 52.03 20.85 58.67
N ALA A 356 53.26 20.37 58.88
CA ALA A 356 53.97 19.55 57.91
C ALA A 356 54.51 18.25 58.54
N THR A 357 54.48 17.14 57.78
CA THR A 357 55.08 15.85 58.15
C THR A 357 54.72 15.31 59.54
N ASN A 358 53.56 15.69 60.08
CA ASN A 358 53.09 15.24 61.38
C ASN A 358 52.36 13.89 61.29
N THR A 359 52.53 13.03 62.29
CA THR A 359 51.95 11.68 62.32
C THR A 359 51.15 11.44 63.61
N ALA A 360 49.88 11.08 63.48
CA ALA A 360 49.00 10.60 64.55
C ALA A 360 48.66 9.12 64.29
N ALA A 361 49.44 8.20 64.88
CA ALA A 361 49.49 6.79 64.48
C ALA A 361 48.62 5.83 65.30
N ALA A 362 48.12 6.25 66.46
CA ALA A 362 47.44 5.38 67.42
C ALA A 362 46.00 5.82 67.70
N SER A 363 45.19 4.95 68.31
CA SER A 363 43.78 5.23 68.58
C SER A 363 43.61 6.48 69.44
N TYR A 364 42.77 7.41 68.99
CA TYR A 364 42.55 8.72 69.63
C TYR A 364 43.82 9.57 69.80
N SER A 365 44.88 9.32 69.03
CA SER A 365 46.07 10.18 69.03
C SER A 365 45.82 11.50 68.29
N SER A 366 46.47 12.58 68.71
CA SER A 366 46.25 13.92 68.14
C SER A 366 47.54 14.72 67.97
N VAL A 367 47.65 15.45 66.86
CA VAL A 367 48.68 16.46 66.64
C VAL A 367 48.03 17.76 66.15
N SER A 368 48.09 18.81 66.97
CA SER A 368 47.44 20.10 66.62
C SER A 368 48.20 20.92 65.57
N GLY A 369 49.44 20.54 65.25
CA GLY A 369 50.21 21.15 64.16
C GLY A 369 51.73 21.03 64.37
N GLY A 370 52.47 22.00 63.82
CA GLY A 370 53.94 22.02 63.87
C GLY A 370 54.59 21.25 62.72
N SER A 371 55.81 20.75 62.93
CA SER A 371 56.59 20.02 61.92
C SER A 371 57.18 18.72 62.48
N ALA A 372 57.07 17.62 61.74
CA ALA A 372 57.69 16.33 62.10
C ALA A 372 57.34 15.80 63.51
N ASN A 373 56.14 16.08 64.03
CA ASN A 373 55.69 15.59 65.33
C ASN A 373 55.01 14.22 65.20
N THR A 374 55.26 13.29 66.14
CA THR A 374 54.73 11.92 66.12
C THR A 374 54.00 11.54 67.41
N ALA A 375 52.67 11.48 67.36
CA ALA A 375 51.80 10.96 68.41
C ALA A 375 51.46 9.49 68.11
N SER A 376 52.10 8.54 68.81
CA SER A 376 52.02 7.09 68.53
C SER A 376 51.58 6.23 69.72
N GLY A 377 51.24 6.85 70.86
CA GLY A 377 50.54 6.17 71.95
C GLY A 377 49.01 6.33 71.85
N ASN A 378 48.24 5.36 72.34
CA ASN A 378 46.78 5.51 72.44
C ASN A 378 46.45 6.74 73.31
N TYR A 379 45.51 7.59 72.90
CA TYR A 379 45.20 8.87 73.57
C TYR A 379 46.38 9.84 73.72
N SER A 380 47.47 9.67 72.98
CA SER A 380 48.61 10.60 73.02
C SER A 380 48.28 11.93 72.32
N SER A 381 48.89 13.03 72.78
CA SER A 381 48.67 14.35 72.21
C SER A 381 49.94 15.16 72.04
N ILE A 382 50.03 15.89 70.94
CA ILE A 382 51.08 16.89 70.71
C ILE A 382 50.43 18.20 70.26
N SER A 383 50.55 19.26 71.06
CA SER A 383 49.90 20.55 70.76
C SER A 383 50.66 21.37 69.69
N GLY A 384 51.88 20.97 69.32
CA GLY A 384 52.65 21.59 68.24
C GLY A 384 54.15 21.42 68.41
N GLY A 385 54.92 22.37 67.87
CA GLY A 385 56.39 22.38 67.95
C GLY A 385 57.06 21.63 66.80
N SER A 386 58.30 21.17 67.01
CA SER A 386 59.10 20.51 65.96
C SER A 386 59.80 19.24 66.46
N GLY A 387 59.63 18.12 65.78
CA GLY A 387 60.30 16.86 66.09
C GLY A 387 59.92 16.25 67.44
N ASN A 388 58.73 16.56 67.97
CA ASN A 388 58.24 16.03 69.24
C ASN A 388 57.67 14.62 69.06
N THR A 389 57.79 13.76 70.08
CA THR A 389 57.27 12.38 70.05
C THR A 389 56.53 12.04 71.34
N ALA A 390 55.27 11.61 71.22
CA ALA A 390 54.43 11.15 72.32
C ALA A 390 54.00 9.70 72.05
N SER A 391 54.78 8.74 72.53
CA SER A 391 54.60 7.31 72.22
C SER A 391 54.04 6.47 73.37
N GLY A 392 54.00 7.02 74.59
CA GLY A 392 53.33 6.37 75.72
C GLY A 392 51.80 6.50 75.63
N SER A 393 51.05 5.53 76.16
CA SER A 393 49.60 5.64 76.26
C SER A 393 49.22 6.83 77.14
N ALA A 394 48.33 7.72 76.69
CA ALA A 394 47.99 9.01 77.30
C ALA A 394 49.20 9.95 77.54
N ALA A 395 50.29 9.80 76.76
CA ALA A 395 51.44 10.71 76.84
C ALA A 395 51.18 12.04 76.11
N ALA A 396 51.70 13.14 76.65
CA ALA A 396 51.47 14.49 76.10
C ALA A 396 52.77 15.27 75.91
N VAL A 397 52.90 15.98 74.77
CA VAL A 397 53.92 17.01 74.56
C VAL A 397 53.25 18.32 74.16
N ALA A 398 53.28 19.33 75.04
CA ALA A 398 52.57 20.59 74.80
C ALA A 398 53.27 21.50 73.77
N GLY A 399 54.50 21.18 73.33
CA GLY A 399 55.22 21.88 72.29
C GLY A 399 56.73 21.81 72.45
N GLY A 400 57.43 22.82 71.94
CA GLY A 400 58.90 22.88 71.97
C GLY A 400 59.55 22.12 70.80
N GLN A 401 60.82 21.76 70.96
CA GLN A 401 61.60 21.05 69.95
C GLN A 401 62.23 19.78 70.53
N GLY A 402 62.02 18.63 69.89
CA GLY A 402 62.63 17.35 70.30
C GLY A 402 62.15 16.80 71.65
N GLY A 403 60.97 17.22 72.12
CA GLY A 403 60.35 16.71 73.34
C GLY A 403 59.88 15.27 73.17
N LEU A 404 60.18 14.41 74.15
CA LEU A 404 59.94 12.98 74.08
C LEU A 404 59.17 12.49 75.31
N ALA A 405 57.91 12.07 75.12
CA ALA A 405 57.05 11.49 76.15
C ALA A 405 56.75 10.01 75.82
N THR A 406 57.59 9.08 76.30
CA THR A 406 57.45 7.63 76.02
C THR A 406 56.84 6.84 77.17
N GLY A 407 56.75 7.40 78.37
CA GLY A 407 56.10 6.73 79.50
C GLY A 407 54.58 6.79 79.38
N ASN A 408 53.87 5.75 79.83
CA ASN A 408 52.41 5.82 79.95
C ASN A 408 52.02 6.97 80.91
N SER A 409 51.06 7.82 80.51
CA SER A 409 50.66 9.04 81.20
C SER A 409 51.82 10.02 81.47
N SER A 410 52.86 10.01 80.63
CA SER A 410 53.99 10.95 80.77
C SER A 410 53.73 12.29 80.09
N ALA A 411 54.33 13.37 80.59
CA ALA A 411 54.11 14.72 80.07
C ALA A 411 55.41 15.51 79.87
N VAL A 412 55.52 16.22 78.76
CA VAL A 412 56.55 17.24 78.52
C VAL A 412 55.84 18.57 78.20
N SER A 413 55.96 19.56 79.07
CA SER A 413 55.27 20.85 78.93
C SER A 413 55.89 21.78 77.86
N GLY A 414 57.05 21.43 77.31
CA GLY A 414 57.73 22.17 76.24
C GLY A 414 59.25 22.19 76.40
N GLY A 415 59.91 23.17 75.78
CA GLY A 415 61.36 23.37 75.85
C GLY A 415 62.14 22.68 74.73
N TYR A 416 63.40 22.35 74.98
CA TYR A 416 64.32 21.74 74.01
C TYR A 416 64.84 20.38 74.50
N GLN A 417 64.66 19.32 73.73
CA GLN A 417 65.19 17.97 73.98
C GLN A 417 64.86 17.36 75.37
N ASN A 418 63.68 17.68 75.90
CA ASN A 418 63.20 17.18 77.20
C ASN A 418 62.57 15.79 77.08
N ARG A 419 62.82 14.89 78.05
CA ARG A 419 62.47 13.46 77.99
C ARG A 419 61.70 13.00 79.23
N ALA A 420 60.42 12.66 79.08
CA ALA A 420 59.62 12.00 80.11
C ALA A 420 59.43 10.51 79.70
N THR A 421 60.25 9.61 80.25
CA THR A 421 60.28 8.20 79.81
C THR A 421 59.73 7.23 80.86
N GLY A 422 59.57 7.67 82.12
CA GLY A 422 58.93 6.87 83.17
C GLY A 422 57.40 6.93 83.10
N ALA A 423 56.71 5.89 83.57
CA ALA A 423 55.25 5.91 83.71
C ALA A 423 54.82 7.02 84.70
N ALA A 424 53.81 7.81 84.34
CA ALA A 424 53.37 9.01 85.06
C ALA A 424 54.49 10.03 85.36
N SER A 425 55.56 10.05 84.56
CA SER A 425 56.66 11.03 84.71
C SER A 425 56.35 12.35 84.02
N ALA A 426 56.90 13.46 84.53
CA ALA A 426 56.67 14.79 83.98
C ALA A 426 57.94 15.63 83.86
N VAL A 427 58.06 16.38 82.76
CA VAL A 427 59.07 17.42 82.59
C VAL A 427 58.38 18.76 82.34
N SER A 428 58.51 19.71 83.28
CA SER A 428 57.82 21.00 83.20
C SER A 428 58.42 22.01 82.21
N GLY A 429 59.57 21.70 81.61
CA GLY A 429 60.23 22.52 80.59
C GLY A 429 61.74 22.60 80.79
N GLY A 430 62.37 23.60 80.17
CA GLY A 430 63.82 23.81 80.17
C GLY A 430 64.52 23.18 78.95
N SER A 431 65.80 22.86 79.11
CA SER A 431 66.61 22.20 78.07
C SER A 431 67.21 20.89 78.61
N THR A 432 67.19 19.85 77.77
CA THR A 432 67.83 18.54 77.97
C THR A 432 67.51 17.86 79.31
N ARG A 433 66.33 18.08 79.87
CA ARG A 433 65.88 17.47 81.14
C ARG A 433 65.35 16.07 80.92
N THR A 434 65.56 15.16 81.87
CA THR A 434 65.07 13.77 81.80
C THR A 434 64.38 13.35 83.09
N ALA A 435 63.19 12.77 82.98
CA ALA A 435 62.43 12.11 84.05
C ALA A 435 62.16 10.65 83.65
N SER A 436 62.96 9.72 84.18
CA SER A 436 62.95 8.30 83.76
C SER A 436 62.31 7.34 84.75
N GLY A 437 62.19 7.72 86.02
CA GLY A 437 61.51 6.91 87.05
C GLY A 437 59.99 6.99 86.94
N ALA A 438 59.29 5.95 87.41
CA ALA A 438 57.84 6.04 87.57
C ALA A 438 57.48 7.16 88.56
N PHE A 439 56.45 7.97 88.24
CA PHE A 439 56.05 9.16 89.00
C PHE A 439 57.14 10.23 89.20
N SER A 440 58.25 10.17 88.44
CA SER A 440 59.35 11.13 88.58
C SER A 440 59.07 12.46 87.89
N TRP A 441 59.60 13.54 88.44
CA TRP A 441 59.47 14.89 87.90
C TRP A 441 60.84 15.53 87.66
N SER A 442 60.94 16.35 86.60
CA SER A 442 62.11 17.20 86.31
C SER A 442 61.66 18.58 85.83
N GLY A 443 62.47 19.59 86.07
CA GLY A 443 62.18 20.98 85.70
C GLY A 443 63.43 21.79 85.37
N GLY A 444 63.21 22.99 84.83
CA GLY A 444 64.29 23.95 84.53
C GLY A 444 64.98 24.49 85.77
N GLU A 445 66.07 25.24 85.57
CA GLU A 445 66.76 25.96 86.64
C GLU A 445 66.09 27.29 86.97
N TYR A 446 65.97 27.57 88.27
CA TYR A 446 65.64 28.89 88.77
C TYR A 446 66.91 29.75 88.80
N THR A 447 67.20 30.46 87.71
CA THR A 447 68.16 31.56 87.75
C THR A 447 67.49 32.76 88.40
N SER A 448 67.74 32.98 89.69
CA SER A 448 67.48 34.28 90.31
C SER A 448 68.30 35.34 89.57
N ALA A 449 67.63 36.28 88.91
CA ALA A 449 68.29 37.53 88.51
C ALA A 449 68.75 38.23 89.80
N MET A 450 70.08 38.41 89.95
CA MET A 450 70.69 39.18 91.04
C MET A 450 70.67 40.67 90.72
#